data_AF-A0A0T6BD58-F1
#
_entry.id   AF-A0A0T6BD58-F1
#
_cell.length_a   1.000
_cell.length_b   1.000
_cell.length_c   1.000
_cell.angle_alpha   90.00
_cell.angle_beta   90.00
_cell.angle_gamma   90.00
#
_symmetry.space_group_name_H-M   'P 1'
#
loop_
_entity.id
_entity.type
_entity.pdbx_description
1 polymer ?
#
loop_
_entity_poly.entity_id
_entity_poly.type
_entity_poly.pdbx_seq_one_letter_code
_entity_poly.pdbx_strand_id
1 'polypeptide(L)'
;LDLQLAAELGKTLLERNKELENSLKQQQNIIEDQTQEIEYLTKQTVALREVNDSRLRIYEQLEVNIQDLERANHRLAVDNSADKKHIKSLTANIEALELKCEQLQSSIDDLTLQLEVSRRKSQRVSTPAKESFAGHTRLKGGDKSSPHLGVRPLSPNSPCTHRNYEACVSTIKPDRCQETQTTPKKEEPDSTELDSKEIEQIVYLMSQLREVRTQCTKDQWTISELQEQLESMQEQTKVLERQLSQYHAKEEEMKSIQDEISSLEEVRQGQLCSRCLRTVNGDDMSLSTCDDDDSSIFEAITDRCQFRSSFSMEVQVRNEIVRRLGFFSLMQCFM
;
A
#
# COMPACT_ATOMS: atom_id res chain seq x y z
N LEU A 1 -96.86 -39.17 -20.32
CA LEU A 1 -96.49 -38.64 -18.99
C LEU A 1 -95.04 -39.00 -18.66
N ASP A 2 -94.64 -40.27 -18.79
CA ASP A 2 -93.28 -40.75 -18.46
C ASP A 2 -92.14 -40.10 -19.27
N LEU A 3 -92.34 -39.84 -20.57
CA LEU A 3 -91.31 -39.20 -21.42
C LEU A 3 -91.01 -37.76 -20.98
N GLN A 4 -92.02 -37.02 -20.50
CA GLN A 4 -91.87 -35.64 -20.05
C GLN A 4 -91.11 -35.58 -18.73
N LEU A 5 -91.40 -36.50 -17.80
CA LEU A 5 -90.68 -36.62 -16.53
C LEU A 5 -89.21 -37.00 -16.75
N ALA A 6 -88.94 -37.93 -17.67
CA ALA A 6 -87.57 -38.30 -18.03
C ALA A 6 -86.79 -37.12 -18.65
N ALA A 7 -87.44 -36.30 -19.48
CA ALA A 7 -86.84 -35.11 -20.07
C ALA A 7 -86.55 -34.02 -19.01
N GLU A 8 -87.46 -33.82 -18.06
CA GLU A 8 -87.28 -32.85 -16.97
C GLU A 8 -86.14 -33.25 -16.03
N LEU A 9 -86.06 -34.54 -15.67
CA LEU A 9 -84.96 -35.07 -14.85
C LEU A 9 -83.61 -35.00 -15.59
N GLY A 10 -83.60 -35.30 -16.89
CA GLY A 10 -82.43 -35.15 -17.75
C GLY A 10 -81.94 -33.70 -17.82
N LYS A 11 -82.86 -32.74 -17.93
CA LYS A 11 -82.54 -31.31 -17.90
C LYS A 11 -81.90 -30.90 -16.56
N THR A 12 -82.49 -31.26 -15.42
CA THR A 12 -81.93 -30.95 -14.10
C THR A 12 -80.54 -31.58 -13.90
N LEU A 13 -80.33 -32.81 -14.36
CA LEU A 13 -79.00 -33.46 -14.29
C LEU A 13 -77.97 -32.75 -15.17
N LEU A 14 -78.34 -32.31 -16.36
CA LEU A 14 -77.46 -31.54 -17.24
C LEU A 14 -77.12 -30.17 -16.65
N GLU A 15 -78.10 -29.48 -16.07
CA GLU A 15 -77.90 -28.20 -15.38
C GLU A 15 -76.93 -28.37 -14.20
N ARG A 16 -77.14 -29.38 -13.35
CA ARG A 16 -76.24 -29.70 -12.24
C ARG A 16 -74.83 -30.07 -12.71
N ASN A 17 -74.69 -30.87 -13.77
CA ASN A 17 -73.37 -31.19 -14.32
C ASN A 17 -72.66 -29.94 -14.85
N LYS A 18 -73.38 -29.05 -15.54
CA LYS A 18 -72.82 -27.79 -16.02
C LYS A 18 -72.37 -26.88 -14.88
N GLU A 19 -73.15 -26.80 -13.80
CA GLU A 19 -72.76 -26.07 -12.58
C GLU A 19 -71.51 -26.66 -11.94
N LEU A 20 -71.42 -28.00 -11.82
CA LEU A 20 -70.24 -28.69 -11.30
C LEU A 20 -69.01 -28.46 -12.18
N GLU A 21 -69.15 -28.53 -13.50
CA GLU A 21 -68.06 -28.23 -14.44
C GLU A 21 -67.58 -26.78 -14.32
N ASN A 22 -68.50 -25.82 -14.17
CA ASN A 22 -68.15 -24.42 -13.98
C ASN A 22 -67.44 -24.19 -12.63
N SER A 23 -67.92 -24.82 -11.56
CA SER A 23 -67.28 -24.76 -10.24
C SER A 23 -65.89 -25.39 -10.26
N LEU A 24 -65.72 -26.52 -10.93
CA LEU A 24 -64.42 -27.18 -11.12
C LEU A 24 -63.44 -26.25 -11.85
N LYS A 25 -63.86 -25.64 -12.98
CA LYS A 25 -63.03 -24.70 -13.73
C LYS A 25 -62.64 -23.47 -12.89
N GLN A 26 -63.58 -22.93 -12.12
CA GLN A 26 -63.29 -21.81 -11.23
C GLN A 26 -62.27 -22.20 -10.16
N GLN A 27 -62.40 -23.38 -9.55
CA GLN A 27 -61.43 -23.88 -8.59
C GLN A 27 -60.06 -24.14 -9.23
N GLN A 28 -60.02 -24.66 -10.45
CA GLN A 28 -58.77 -24.82 -11.22
C GLN A 28 -58.06 -23.48 -11.44
N ASN A 29 -58.79 -22.44 -11.87
CA ASN A 29 -58.22 -21.10 -12.03
C ASN A 29 -57.66 -20.55 -10.71
N ILE A 30 -58.38 -20.71 -9.60
CA ILE A 30 -57.90 -20.27 -8.28
C ILE A 30 -56.61 -21.02 -7.88
N ILE A 31 -56.54 -22.33 -8.14
CA ILE A 31 -55.35 -23.13 -7.86
C ILE A 31 -54.17 -22.66 -8.72
N GLU A 32 -54.40 -22.34 -9.99
CA GLU A 32 -53.36 -21.81 -10.89
C GLU A 32 -52.83 -20.45 -10.39
N ASP A 33 -53.72 -19.54 -10.01
CA ASP A 33 -53.34 -18.23 -9.46
C ASP A 33 -52.53 -18.39 -8.16
N GLN A 34 -52.99 -19.23 -7.23
CA GLN A 34 -52.28 -19.54 -5.98
C GLN A 34 -50.91 -20.19 -6.25
N THR A 35 -50.82 -21.04 -7.27
CA THR A 35 -49.55 -21.68 -7.65
C THR A 35 -48.54 -20.65 -8.13
N GLN A 36 -48.98 -19.68 -8.94
CA GLN A 36 -48.13 -18.58 -9.40
C GLN A 36 -47.69 -17.66 -8.25
N GLU A 37 -48.59 -17.37 -7.31
CA GLU A 37 -48.26 -16.58 -6.11
C GLU A 37 -47.22 -17.29 -5.24
N ILE A 38 -47.37 -18.59 -4.99
CA ILE A 38 -46.40 -19.40 -4.25
C ILE A 38 -45.05 -19.36 -4.96
N GLU A 39 -45.02 -19.50 -6.29
CA GLU A 39 -43.78 -19.45 -7.06
C GLU A 39 -43.09 -18.07 -6.94
N TYR A 40 -43.86 -16.99 -7.05
CA TYR A 40 -43.34 -15.62 -6.90
C TYR A 40 -42.73 -15.38 -5.51
N LEU A 41 -43.46 -15.73 -4.45
CA LEU A 41 -43.00 -15.58 -3.06
C LEU A 41 -41.78 -16.46 -2.78
N THR A 42 -41.72 -17.65 -3.39
CA THR A 42 -40.55 -18.54 -3.29
C THR A 42 -39.33 -17.90 -3.94
N LYS A 43 -39.46 -17.35 -5.15
CA LYS A 43 -38.37 -16.62 -5.83
C LYS A 43 -37.89 -15.41 -5.02
N GLN A 44 -38.82 -14.62 -4.46
CA GLN A 44 -38.48 -13.48 -3.60
C GLN A 44 -37.72 -13.94 -2.35
N THR A 45 -38.14 -15.04 -1.72
CA THR A 45 -37.47 -15.60 -0.55
C THR A 45 -36.04 -16.04 -0.87
N VAL A 46 -35.82 -16.67 -2.02
CA VAL A 46 -34.47 -17.06 -2.48
C VAL A 46 -33.59 -15.84 -2.71
N ALA A 47 -34.07 -14.83 -3.44
CA ALA A 47 -33.32 -13.59 -3.68
C ALA A 47 -32.92 -12.88 -2.37
N LEU A 48 -33.83 -12.85 -1.38
CA LEU A 48 -33.53 -12.27 -0.07
C LEU A 48 -32.45 -13.06 0.69
N ARG A 49 -32.41 -14.39 0.56
CA ARG A 49 -31.32 -15.21 1.15
C ARG A 49 -29.98 -14.89 0.48
N GLU A 50 -29.94 -14.83 -0.85
CA GLU A 50 -28.72 -14.52 -1.59
C GLU A 50 -28.14 -13.14 -1.24
N VAL A 51 -29.00 -12.13 -1.10
CA VAL A 51 -28.58 -10.79 -0.64
C VAL A 51 -28.04 -10.83 0.79
N ASN A 52 -28.66 -11.60 1.68
CA ASN A 52 -28.18 -11.75 3.06
C ASN A 52 -26.81 -12.46 3.12
N ASP A 53 -26.62 -13.51 2.33
CA ASP A 53 -25.35 -14.25 2.23
C ASP A 53 -24.24 -13.38 1.61
N SER A 54 -24.58 -12.56 0.62
CA SER A 54 -23.67 -11.54 0.07
C SER A 54 -23.25 -10.53 1.15
N ARG A 55 -24.21 -10.02 1.92
CA ARG A 55 -23.95 -9.10 3.03
C ARG A 55 -23.06 -9.71 4.11
N LEU A 56 -23.28 -10.98 4.46
CA LEU A 56 -22.45 -11.68 5.45
C LEU A 56 -20.98 -11.77 4.99
N ARG A 57 -20.75 -12.16 3.73
CA ARG A 57 -19.40 -12.19 3.14
C ARG A 57 -18.71 -10.83 3.14
N ILE A 58 -19.46 -9.75 2.91
CA ILE A 58 -18.92 -8.38 2.98
C ILE A 58 -18.49 -8.06 4.42
N TYR A 59 -19.29 -8.44 5.43
CA TYR A 59 -18.92 -8.23 6.83
C TYR A 59 -17.66 -9.01 7.24
N GLU A 60 -17.55 -10.27 6.82
CA GLU A 60 -16.36 -11.09 7.07
C GLU A 60 -15.10 -10.46 6.43
N GLN A 61 -15.21 -9.99 5.19
CA GLN A 61 -14.10 -9.30 4.52
C GLN A 61 -13.71 -7.98 5.21
N LEU A 62 -14.71 -7.21 5.68
CA LEU A 62 -14.46 -5.98 6.43
C LEU A 62 -13.75 -6.27 7.76
N GLU A 63 -14.10 -7.35 8.45
CA GLU A 63 -13.45 -7.76 9.69
C GLU A 63 -11.96 -8.10 9.46
N VAL A 64 -11.65 -8.86 8.40
CA VAL A 64 -10.26 -9.15 8.01
C VAL A 64 -9.50 -7.85 7.70
N ASN A 65 -10.09 -6.95 6.91
CA ASN A 65 -9.46 -5.68 6.55
C ASN A 65 -9.19 -4.79 7.77
N ILE A 66 -10.12 -4.72 8.74
CA ILE A 66 -9.94 -3.98 9.98
C ILE A 66 -8.73 -4.53 10.75
N GLN A 67 -8.65 -5.85 10.91
CA GLN A 67 -7.53 -6.49 11.60
C GLN A 67 -6.19 -6.25 10.87
N ASP A 68 -6.18 -6.28 9.54
CA ASP A 68 -4.98 -5.97 8.75
C ASP A 68 -4.52 -4.53 8.96
N LEU A 69 -5.46 -3.57 8.93
CA LEU A 69 -5.17 -2.16 9.18
C LEU A 69 -4.68 -1.90 10.60
N GLU A 70 -5.28 -2.55 11.60
CA GLU A 70 -4.83 -2.47 13.00
C GLU A 70 -3.42 -3.01 13.17
N ARG A 71 -3.11 -4.16 12.55
CA ARG A 71 -1.76 -4.75 12.56
C ARG A 71 -0.74 -3.84 11.87
N ALA A 72 -1.08 -3.27 10.71
CA ALA A 72 -0.21 -2.34 9.99
C ALA A 72 0.04 -1.06 10.79
N ASN A 73 -1.00 -0.49 11.40
CA ASN A 73 -0.89 0.70 12.24
C ASN A 73 -0.02 0.42 13.48
N HIS A 74 -0.19 -0.73 14.13
CA HIS A 74 0.66 -1.12 15.26
C HIS A 74 2.14 -1.22 14.86
N ARG A 75 2.45 -1.83 13.70
CA ARG A 75 3.83 -1.90 13.17
C ARG A 75 4.40 -0.50 12.92
N LEU A 76 3.66 0.36 12.22
CA LEU A 76 4.09 1.75 11.96
C LEU A 76 4.32 2.53 13.26
N ALA A 77 3.50 2.32 14.29
CA ALA A 77 3.69 2.96 15.58
C ALA A 77 4.99 2.49 16.27
N VAL A 78 5.31 1.20 16.20
CA VAL A 78 6.56 0.63 16.72
C VAL A 78 7.77 1.22 15.98
N ASP A 79 7.74 1.21 14.64
CA ASP A 79 8.83 1.73 13.81
C ASP A 79 9.05 3.23 14.05
N ASN A 80 7.98 4.03 14.08
CA ASN A 80 8.05 5.45 14.41
C ASN A 80 8.67 5.68 15.81
N SER A 81 8.32 4.85 16.79
CA SER A 81 8.92 4.93 18.12
C SER A 81 10.42 4.60 18.13
N ALA A 82 10.86 3.67 17.27
CA ALA A 82 12.25 3.30 17.11
C ALA A 82 13.04 4.41 16.40
N ASP A 83 12.52 4.93 15.29
CA ASP A 83 13.10 6.06 14.55
C ASP A 83 13.23 7.30 15.45
N LYS A 84 12.19 7.58 16.26
CA LYS A 84 12.24 8.69 17.23
C LYS A 84 13.37 8.52 18.24
N LYS A 85 13.67 7.30 18.69
CA LYS A 85 14.83 7.02 19.56
C LYS A 85 16.14 7.21 18.80
N HIS A 86 16.22 6.74 17.56
CA HIS A 86 17.41 6.90 16.73
C HIS A 86 17.72 8.37 16.46
N ILE A 87 16.71 9.17 16.10
CA ILE A 87 16.84 10.61 15.87
C ILE A 87 17.39 11.28 17.13
N LYS A 88 16.79 11.02 18.31
CA LYS A 88 17.27 11.59 19.58
C LYS A 88 18.74 11.25 19.87
N SER A 89 19.15 10.01 19.60
CA SER A 89 20.54 9.59 19.78
C SER A 89 21.49 10.34 18.83
N LEU A 90 21.10 10.52 17.56
CA LEU A 90 21.91 11.26 16.61
C LEU A 90 21.99 12.75 16.99
N THR A 91 20.89 13.35 17.43
CA THR A 91 20.88 14.74 17.93
C THR A 91 21.83 14.91 19.11
N ALA A 92 21.79 14.02 20.11
CA ALA A 92 22.71 14.07 21.25
C ALA A 92 24.19 13.92 20.83
N ASN A 93 24.48 13.07 19.84
CA ASN A 93 25.84 12.93 19.30
C ASN A 93 26.31 14.20 18.58
N ILE A 94 25.42 14.85 17.81
CA ILE A 94 25.72 16.13 17.16
C ILE A 94 26.05 17.18 18.21
N GLU A 95 25.22 17.34 19.24
CA GLU A 95 25.45 18.30 20.34
C GLU A 95 26.80 18.05 21.05
N ALA A 96 27.15 16.78 21.29
CA ALA A 96 28.44 16.43 21.90
C ALA A 96 29.63 16.76 21.00
N LEU A 97 29.50 16.58 19.68
CA LEU A 97 30.52 16.95 18.72
C LEU A 97 30.66 18.47 18.59
N GLU A 98 29.55 19.20 18.58
CA GLU A 98 29.53 20.66 18.56
C GLU A 98 30.25 21.24 19.79
N LEU A 99 29.94 20.74 20.99
CA LEU A 99 30.63 21.14 22.22
C LEU A 99 32.15 20.87 22.14
N LYS A 100 32.55 19.73 21.58
CA LYS A 100 33.97 19.39 21.40
C LYS A 100 34.65 20.33 20.40
N CYS A 101 33.96 20.70 19.33
CA CYS A 101 34.45 21.69 18.37
C CYS A 101 34.63 23.06 19.03
N GLU A 102 33.68 23.51 19.85
CA GLU A 102 33.78 24.77 20.61
C GLU A 102 34.97 24.75 21.59
N GLN A 103 35.18 23.64 22.31
CA GLN A 103 36.33 23.48 23.22
C GLN A 103 37.67 23.54 22.49
N LEU A 104 37.76 22.85 21.35
CA LEU A 104 38.96 22.89 20.51
C LEU A 104 39.20 24.29 19.95
N GLN A 105 38.13 25.00 19.53
CA GLN A 105 38.22 26.38 19.05
C GLN A 105 38.72 27.33 20.16
N SER A 106 38.17 27.22 21.37
CA SER A 106 38.65 28.00 22.53
C SER A 106 40.12 27.73 22.84
N SER A 107 40.54 26.47 22.74
CA SER A 107 41.95 26.09 22.96
C SER A 107 42.88 26.71 21.89
N ILE A 108 42.43 26.77 20.64
CA ILE A 108 43.15 27.43 19.54
C ILE A 108 43.24 28.94 19.81
N ASP A 109 42.15 29.58 20.22
CA ASP A 109 42.11 31.01 20.50
C ASP A 109 43.04 31.37 21.67
N ASP A 110 43.04 30.57 22.74
CA ASP A 110 43.94 30.73 23.89
C ASP A 110 45.41 30.60 23.50
N LEU A 111 45.76 29.57 22.72
CA LEU A 111 47.13 29.38 22.22
C LEU A 111 47.56 30.52 21.28
N THR A 112 46.66 30.98 20.43
CA THR A 112 46.91 32.12 19.52
C THR A 112 47.18 33.39 20.33
N LEU A 113 46.42 33.63 21.41
CA LEU A 113 46.62 34.75 22.31
C LEU A 113 47.96 34.64 23.07
N GLN A 114 48.32 33.44 23.57
CA GLN A 114 49.61 33.20 24.21
C GLN A 114 50.80 33.46 23.26
N LEU A 115 50.69 33.06 21.99
CA LEU A 115 51.69 33.33 20.96
C LEU A 115 51.84 34.83 20.70
N GLU A 116 50.74 35.58 20.56
CA GLU A 116 50.80 37.03 20.34
C GLU A 116 51.38 37.77 21.55
N VAL A 117 51.05 37.36 22.78
CA VAL A 117 51.68 37.90 24.00
C VAL A 117 53.18 37.61 24.04
N SER A 118 53.60 36.39 23.71
CA SER A 118 55.02 36.00 23.67
C SER A 118 55.79 36.78 22.61
N ARG A 119 55.19 36.99 21.43
CA ARG A 119 55.74 37.82 20.36
C ARG A 119 55.95 39.27 20.81
N ARG A 120 54.95 39.86 21.50
CA ARG A 120 55.04 41.22 22.05
C ARG A 120 56.09 41.36 23.15
N LYS A 121 56.25 40.34 24.01
CA LYS A 121 57.31 40.30 25.03
C LYS A 121 58.71 40.22 24.39
N SER A 122 58.86 39.40 23.36
CA SER A 122 60.12 39.30 22.59
C SER A 122 60.45 40.60 21.84
N GLN A 123 59.45 41.30 21.32
CA GLN A 123 59.63 42.61 20.65
C GLN A 123 60.00 43.75 21.60
N ARG A 124 59.57 43.72 22.88
CA ARG A 124 59.91 44.76 23.87
C ARG A 124 61.35 44.69 24.38
N VAL A 125 62.06 43.58 24.15
CA VAL A 125 63.49 43.45 24.48
C VAL A 125 64.39 43.97 23.34
N SER A 126 63.81 44.41 22.22
CA SER A 126 64.55 44.87 21.05
C SER A 126 64.02 46.18 20.48
N THR A 127 64.57 47.33 20.91
CA THR A 127 64.86 48.47 20.01
C THR A 127 66.18 49.16 20.48
N PRO A 128 66.98 49.76 19.57
CA PRO A 128 66.62 51.07 19.02
C PRO A 128 66.73 51.24 17.50
N ALA A 129 65.69 51.89 16.95
CA ALA A 129 65.69 53.07 16.06
C ALA A 129 66.09 53.05 14.55
N LYS A 130 65.22 53.78 13.79
CA LYS A 130 65.36 54.57 12.53
C LYS A 130 65.09 53.87 11.18
N GLU A 131 63.97 54.23 10.49
CA GLU A 131 63.80 55.27 9.42
C GLU A 131 64.48 54.88 8.09
N SER A 132 63.98 55.03 6.86
CA SER A 132 62.78 55.60 6.23
C SER A 132 62.76 55.18 4.73
N PHE A 133 61.69 55.56 4.00
CA PHE A 133 61.68 56.11 2.62
C PHE A 133 60.91 55.35 1.50
N ALA A 134 59.90 56.08 0.98
CA ALA A 134 59.26 56.14 -0.37
C ALA A 134 58.95 54.84 -1.17
N GLY A 135 57.86 54.69 -1.92
CA GLY A 135 56.84 55.60 -2.44
C GLY A 135 56.27 54.99 -3.75
N HIS A 136 55.06 55.43 -4.15
CA HIS A 136 54.40 55.34 -5.48
C HIS A 136 53.06 54.56 -5.62
N THR A 137 51.97 55.35 -5.57
CA THR A 137 50.87 55.55 -6.56
C THR A 137 49.86 54.46 -6.94
N ARG A 138 48.58 54.76 -6.59
CA ARG A 138 47.35 54.94 -7.43
C ARG A 138 46.87 53.73 -8.27
N LEU A 139 45.62 53.24 -8.12
CA LEU A 139 44.42 53.80 -8.79
C LEU A 139 43.08 53.25 -8.22
N LYS A 140 42.02 54.01 -8.54
CA LYS A 140 40.61 54.01 -8.12
C LYS A 140 39.75 52.84 -8.63
N GLY A 141 38.63 52.64 -7.92
CA GLY A 141 37.31 52.18 -8.41
C GLY A 141 36.66 51.27 -7.36
N GLY A 142 35.45 51.46 -6.82
CA GLY A 142 34.27 52.17 -7.29
C GLY A 142 33.07 51.23 -7.13
N ASP A 143 32.27 51.48 -6.10
CA ASP A 143 30.84 51.16 -5.92
C ASP A 143 30.31 49.70 -5.78
N LYS A 144 29.76 49.48 -4.56
CA LYS A 144 28.37 49.09 -4.21
C LYS A 144 27.84 47.65 -4.36
N SER A 145 27.09 47.31 -3.30
CA SER A 145 25.87 46.49 -3.19
C SER A 145 25.98 45.02 -2.81
N SER A 146 25.33 44.71 -1.67
CA SER A 146 24.75 43.41 -1.30
C SER A 146 23.51 43.17 -2.19
N PRO A 147 23.10 41.91 -2.53
CA PRO A 147 22.32 41.10 -1.58
C PRO A 147 22.42 39.56 -1.70
N HIS A 148 22.17 38.89 -0.57
CA HIS A 148 21.21 37.79 -0.33
C HIS A 148 21.00 36.63 -1.34
N LEU A 149 20.80 35.44 -0.75
CA LEU A 149 20.05 34.24 -1.22
C LEU A 149 20.73 33.18 -2.12
N GLY A 150 20.81 31.97 -1.56
CA GLY A 150 20.21 30.79 -2.19
C GLY A 150 21.18 29.77 -2.81
N VAL A 151 21.59 28.77 -2.03
CA VAL A 151 22.08 27.50 -2.60
C VAL A 151 21.21 26.36 -2.11
N ARG A 152 20.42 25.82 -3.03
CA ARG A 152 19.89 24.45 -3.03
C ARG A 152 19.96 23.93 -4.49
N PRO A 153 19.81 22.62 -4.74
CA PRO A 153 20.88 21.83 -5.36
C PRO A 153 20.45 21.27 -6.72
N LEU A 154 21.41 21.04 -7.62
CA LEU A 154 21.16 20.21 -8.79
C LEU A 154 22.34 19.26 -9.03
N SER A 155 22.01 17.97 -8.89
CA SER A 155 22.70 16.83 -9.51
C SER A 155 22.88 17.07 -11.02
N PRO A 156 23.88 16.42 -11.64
CA PRO A 156 23.48 15.41 -12.63
C PRO A 156 24.35 14.14 -12.63
N ASN A 157 23.65 13.00 -12.66
CA ASN A 157 24.10 11.72 -13.20
C ASN A 157 24.56 11.84 -14.66
N SER A 158 25.51 10.98 -15.07
CA SER A 158 25.47 10.06 -16.25
C SER A 158 26.91 9.65 -16.66
N PRO A 159 27.14 8.68 -17.57
CA PRO A 159 27.35 7.27 -17.22
C PRO A 159 28.69 6.73 -17.79
N CYS A 160 29.19 5.60 -17.30
CA CYS A 160 30.29 4.89 -17.95
C CYS A 160 29.91 3.43 -18.22
N THR A 161 29.92 3.09 -19.50
CA THR A 161 29.62 1.77 -20.10
C THR A 161 30.89 0.95 -20.32
N HIS A 162 30.74 -0.38 -20.15
CA HIS A 162 31.54 -1.51 -20.70
C HIS A 162 32.96 -1.71 -20.10
N ARG A 163 33.44 -2.93 -19.78
CA ARG A 163 33.32 -4.20 -20.52
C ARG A 163 33.81 -5.40 -19.67
N ASN A 164 33.12 -6.55 -19.81
CA ASN A 164 33.41 -7.95 -19.49
C ASN A 164 34.75 -8.39 -18.86
N TYR A 165 34.64 -9.27 -17.86
CA TYR A 165 35.30 -10.59 -17.88
C TYR A 165 34.37 -11.67 -17.29
N GLU A 166 34.42 -12.86 -17.88
CA GLU A 166 33.65 -14.05 -17.56
C GLU A 166 34.21 -14.82 -16.35
N ALA A 167 33.29 -15.54 -15.70
CA ALA A 167 33.44 -16.86 -15.09
C ALA A 167 34.54 -17.10 -14.05
N CYS A 168 34.11 -17.37 -12.81
CA CYS A 168 34.48 -18.59 -12.08
C CYS A 168 33.48 -18.81 -10.93
N VAL A 169 32.49 -19.68 -11.17
CA VAL A 169 31.72 -20.33 -10.10
C VAL A 169 32.57 -21.50 -9.62
N SER A 170 32.93 -21.51 -8.34
CA SER A 170 33.49 -22.69 -7.69
C SER A 170 32.76 -22.91 -6.38
N THR A 171 31.82 -23.84 -6.46
CA THR A 171 31.10 -24.49 -5.37
C THR A 171 32.10 -25.06 -4.36
N ILE A 172 32.08 -24.57 -3.11
CA ILE A 172 32.73 -25.25 -1.99
C ILE A 172 31.62 -25.63 -1.00
N LYS A 173 31.36 -26.94 -0.92
CA LYS A 173 30.55 -27.56 0.14
C LYS A 173 31.35 -27.56 1.45
N PRO A 174 30.69 -27.51 2.62
CA PRO A 174 31.37 -27.63 3.90
C PRO A 174 31.65 -29.11 4.16
N ASP A 175 32.87 -29.45 4.57
CA ASP A 175 33.11 -30.74 5.21
C ASP A 175 33.81 -30.58 6.56
N ARG A 176 33.48 -31.58 7.36
CA ARG A 176 33.48 -31.71 8.80
C ARG A 176 34.85 -32.20 9.29
N CYS A 177 35.12 -31.88 10.55
CA CYS A 177 36.33 -32.17 11.32
C CYS A 177 36.84 -33.62 11.21
N GLN A 178 38.16 -33.80 11.43
CA GLN A 178 38.65 -34.80 12.39
C GLN A 178 40.07 -34.48 12.89
N GLU A 179 40.21 -34.49 14.22
CA GLU A 179 41.45 -34.58 14.97
C GLU A 179 42.19 -35.87 14.64
N THR A 180 43.52 -35.83 14.60
CA THR A 180 44.32 -36.96 15.06
C THR A 180 45.67 -36.47 15.59
N GLN A 181 45.87 -36.69 16.89
CA GLN A 181 47.16 -36.60 17.55
C GLN A 181 48.05 -37.77 17.12
N THR A 182 49.32 -37.49 16.80
CA THR A 182 50.46 -38.36 17.15
C THR A 182 51.74 -37.52 17.28
N THR A 183 52.46 -37.72 18.38
CA THR A 183 53.77 -37.14 18.75
C THR A 183 54.93 -37.96 18.11
N PRO A 184 56.23 -37.75 18.46
CA PRO A 184 57.11 -36.71 17.94
C PRO A 184 58.39 -37.29 17.30
N LYS A 185 58.98 -36.62 16.29
CA LYS A 185 60.40 -36.81 15.94
C LYS A 185 61.11 -35.47 15.88
N LYS A 186 62.03 -35.35 16.84
CA LYS A 186 63.18 -34.44 16.92
C LYS A 186 63.91 -34.43 15.58
N GLU A 187 64.08 -33.25 15.00
CA GLU A 187 65.26 -32.82 14.24
C GLU A 187 65.12 -31.31 13.98
N GLU A 188 65.87 -30.55 14.75
CA GLU A 188 66.31 -29.17 14.48
C GLU A 188 67.85 -29.25 14.59
N PRO A 189 68.66 -28.41 13.93
CA PRO A 189 68.29 -27.13 13.30
C PRO A 189 68.93 -26.89 11.91
N ASP A 190 68.25 -26.15 11.03
CA ASP A 190 68.96 -25.37 10.00
C ASP A 190 68.29 -24.00 9.86
N SER A 191 68.95 -23.04 10.48
CA SER A 191 68.58 -21.64 10.54
C SER A 191 68.76 -20.97 9.18
N THR A 192 67.72 -20.96 8.36
CA THR A 192 67.51 -19.85 7.43
C THR A 192 66.99 -18.68 8.25
N GLU A 193 67.89 -17.79 8.69
CA GLU A 193 67.54 -16.45 9.16
C GLU A 193 66.84 -15.72 8.00
N LEU A 194 65.50 -15.82 7.94
CA LEU A 194 64.70 -14.87 7.18
C LEU A 194 64.87 -13.51 7.84
N ASP A 195 65.18 -12.49 7.04
CA ASP A 195 65.42 -11.14 7.53
C ASP A 195 64.19 -10.69 8.34
N SER A 196 64.38 -10.04 9.48
CA SER A 196 63.30 -9.66 10.42
C SER A 196 62.16 -8.90 9.72
N LYS A 197 62.50 -8.21 8.62
CA LYS A 197 61.58 -7.48 7.74
C LYS A 197 60.68 -8.38 6.90
N GLU A 198 61.17 -9.53 6.43
CA GLU A 198 60.39 -10.49 5.65
C GLU A 198 59.36 -11.19 6.54
N ILE A 199 59.73 -11.50 7.79
CA ILE A 199 58.82 -12.06 8.79
C ILE A 199 57.72 -11.04 9.14
N GLU A 200 58.07 -9.77 9.38
CA GLU A 200 57.09 -8.70 9.61
C GLU A 200 56.14 -8.53 8.42
N GLN A 201 56.65 -8.63 7.18
CA GLN A 201 55.84 -8.51 5.97
C GLN A 201 54.89 -9.71 5.78
N ILE A 202 55.33 -10.93 6.10
CA ILE A 202 54.48 -12.13 6.11
C ILE A 202 53.37 -12.00 7.16
N VAL A 203 53.70 -11.54 8.38
CA VAL A 203 52.71 -11.31 9.45
C VAL A 203 51.67 -10.27 9.03
N TYR A 204 52.11 -9.18 8.39
CA TYR A 204 51.22 -8.14 7.87
C TYR A 204 50.27 -8.67 6.77
N LEU A 205 50.80 -9.41 5.79
CA LEU A 205 50.01 -10.05 4.73
C LEU A 205 49.02 -11.07 5.30
N MET A 206 49.42 -11.86 6.31
CA MET A 206 48.51 -12.79 7.01
C MET A 206 47.39 -12.06 7.75
N SER A 207 47.68 -10.89 8.35
CA SER A 207 46.67 -10.05 8.99
C SER A 207 45.67 -9.51 7.96
N GLN A 208 46.14 -8.98 6.83
CA GLN A 208 45.27 -8.52 5.74
C GLN A 208 44.41 -9.67 5.17
N LEU A 209 44.99 -10.84 4.94
CA LEU A 209 44.25 -12.02 4.48
C LEU A 209 43.15 -12.43 5.46
N ARG A 210 43.41 -12.35 6.76
CA ARG A 210 42.42 -12.63 7.80
C ARG A 210 41.30 -11.60 7.78
N GLU A 211 41.65 -10.31 7.67
CA GLU A 211 40.70 -9.21 7.61
C GLU A 211 39.79 -9.31 6.37
N VAL A 212 40.37 -9.55 5.19
CA VAL A 212 39.62 -9.78 3.95
C VAL A 212 38.73 -11.01 4.04
N ARG A 213 39.16 -12.11 4.67
CA ARG A 213 38.29 -13.28 4.91
C ARG A 213 37.11 -12.93 5.81
N THR A 214 37.34 -12.20 6.91
CA THR A 214 36.24 -11.78 7.79
C THR A 214 35.28 -10.82 7.11
N GLN A 215 35.79 -9.94 6.23
CA GLN A 215 34.95 -9.05 5.46
C GLN A 215 34.12 -9.83 4.44
N CYS A 216 34.73 -10.76 3.71
CA CYS A 216 34.03 -11.64 2.77
C CYS A 216 32.91 -12.44 3.45
N THR A 217 33.11 -12.94 4.69
CA THR A 217 32.03 -13.64 5.41
C THR A 217 30.87 -12.72 5.83
N LYS A 218 31.14 -11.45 6.15
CA LYS A 218 30.10 -10.47 6.47
C LYS A 218 29.31 -10.11 5.21
N ASP A 219 30.02 -9.89 4.11
CA ASP A 219 29.41 -9.57 2.82
C ASP A 219 28.58 -10.77 2.30
N GLN A 220 29.06 -11.99 2.52
CA GLN A 220 28.29 -13.21 2.22
C GLN A 220 26.97 -13.25 3.01
N TRP A 221 27.01 -12.91 4.30
CA TRP A 221 25.83 -12.89 5.15
C TRP A 221 24.84 -11.80 4.73
N THR A 222 25.31 -10.59 4.42
CA THR A 222 24.44 -9.50 3.93
C THR A 222 23.85 -9.81 2.57
N ILE A 223 24.59 -10.46 1.68
CA ILE A 223 24.07 -10.93 0.39
C ILE A 223 22.94 -11.95 0.61
N SER A 224 23.13 -12.93 1.50
CA SER A 224 22.09 -13.93 1.80
C SER A 224 20.82 -13.30 2.40
N GLU A 225 20.96 -12.35 3.32
CA GLU A 225 19.83 -11.60 3.88
C GLU A 225 19.08 -10.81 2.81
N LEU A 226 19.80 -10.09 1.94
CA LEU A 226 19.20 -9.33 0.85
C LEU A 226 18.53 -10.24 -0.19
N GLN A 227 19.07 -11.44 -0.43
CA GLN A 227 18.45 -12.44 -1.29
C GLN A 227 17.13 -12.94 -0.71
N GLU A 228 17.08 -13.25 0.58
CA GLU A 228 15.84 -13.68 1.25
C GLU A 228 14.77 -12.56 1.23
N GLN A 229 15.18 -11.31 1.46
CA GLN A 229 14.29 -10.16 1.35
C GLN A 229 13.74 -9.97 -0.07
N LEU A 230 14.58 -10.14 -1.10
CA LEU A 230 14.16 -10.07 -2.50
C LEU A 230 13.14 -11.17 -2.83
N GLU A 231 13.40 -12.41 -2.39
CA GLU A 231 12.50 -13.55 -2.62
C GLU A 231 11.13 -13.32 -1.95
N SER A 232 11.11 -12.80 -0.72
CA SER A 232 9.86 -12.42 -0.03
C SER A 232 9.08 -11.34 -0.78
N MET A 233 9.76 -10.28 -1.25
CA MET A 233 9.13 -9.22 -2.04
C MET A 233 8.61 -9.73 -3.39
N GLN A 234 9.31 -10.67 -4.03
CA GLN A 234 8.86 -11.30 -5.26
C GLN A 234 7.60 -12.15 -5.03
N GLU A 235 7.53 -12.90 -3.93
CA GLU A 235 6.34 -13.70 -3.63
C GLU A 235 5.13 -12.81 -3.32
N GLN A 236 5.32 -11.75 -2.54
CA GLN A 236 4.26 -10.75 -2.32
C GLN A 236 3.78 -10.11 -3.62
N THR A 237 4.71 -9.79 -4.53
CA THR A 237 4.37 -9.26 -5.86
C THR A 237 3.49 -10.22 -6.64
N LYS A 238 3.85 -11.52 -6.69
CA LYS A 238 3.04 -12.56 -7.35
C LYS A 238 1.66 -12.72 -6.73
N VAL A 239 1.54 -12.59 -5.40
CA VAL A 239 0.24 -12.64 -4.71
C VAL A 239 -0.64 -11.47 -5.14
N LEU A 240 -0.09 -10.26 -5.16
CA LEU A 240 -0.81 -9.06 -5.59
C LEU A 240 -1.23 -9.14 -7.06
N GLU A 241 -0.35 -9.63 -7.95
CA GLU A 241 -0.67 -9.86 -9.36
C GLU A 241 -1.85 -10.83 -9.53
N ARG A 242 -1.90 -11.92 -8.75
CA ARG A 242 -3.02 -12.87 -8.74
C ARG A 242 -4.31 -12.21 -8.25
N GLN A 243 -4.24 -11.38 -7.22
CA GLN A 243 -5.41 -10.64 -6.72
C GLN A 243 -5.94 -9.64 -7.76
N LEU A 244 -5.06 -8.87 -8.41
CA LEU A 244 -5.44 -7.94 -9.48
C LEU A 244 -6.08 -8.67 -10.65
N SER A 245 -5.54 -9.82 -11.06
CA SER A 245 -6.13 -10.66 -12.11
C SER A 245 -7.54 -11.13 -11.74
N GLN A 246 -7.76 -11.48 -10.46
CA GLN A 246 -9.08 -11.87 -9.97
C GLN A 246 -10.08 -10.70 -9.96
N TYR A 247 -9.65 -9.50 -9.58
CA TYR A 247 -10.50 -8.31 -9.64
C TYR A 247 -10.85 -7.94 -11.08
N HIS A 248 -9.90 -8.04 -12.00
CA HIS A 248 -10.13 -7.79 -13.42
C HIS A 248 -11.16 -8.77 -14.00
N ALA A 249 -11.06 -10.07 -13.68
CA ALA A 249 -12.05 -11.05 -14.11
C ALA A 249 -13.47 -10.72 -13.59
N LYS A 250 -13.60 -10.32 -12.32
CA LYS A 250 -14.88 -9.88 -11.75
C LYS A 250 -15.41 -8.61 -12.40
N GLU A 251 -14.53 -7.69 -12.78
CA GLU A 251 -14.90 -6.47 -13.50
C GLU A 251 -15.42 -6.78 -14.91
N GLU A 252 -14.80 -7.74 -15.62
CA GLU A 252 -15.29 -8.23 -16.91
C GLU A 252 -16.66 -8.92 -16.78
N GLU A 253 -16.86 -9.73 -15.73
CA GLU A 253 -18.16 -10.33 -15.42
C GLU A 253 -19.23 -9.25 -15.18
N MET A 254 -18.92 -8.21 -14.41
CA MET A 254 -19.84 -7.09 -14.19
C MET A 254 -20.16 -6.32 -15.47
N LYS A 255 -19.17 -6.10 -16.35
CA LYS A 255 -19.38 -5.47 -17.67
C LYS A 255 -20.28 -6.33 -18.56
N SER A 256 -20.05 -7.65 -18.60
CA SER A 256 -20.91 -8.58 -19.34
C SER A 256 -22.34 -8.54 -18.85
N ILE A 257 -22.56 -8.55 -17.53
CA ILE A 257 -23.91 -8.45 -16.94
C ILE A 257 -24.54 -7.09 -17.27
N GLN A 258 -23.75 -6.01 -17.21
CA GLN A 258 -24.23 -4.67 -17.57
C GLN A 258 -24.65 -4.59 -19.04
N ASP A 259 -23.88 -5.19 -19.96
CA ASP A 259 -24.21 -5.26 -21.39
C ASP A 259 -25.48 -6.08 -21.63
N GLU A 260 -25.64 -7.20 -20.92
CA GLU A 260 -26.88 -7.99 -20.96
C GLU A 260 -28.08 -7.17 -20.46
N ILE A 261 -27.96 -6.46 -19.34
CA ILE A 261 -29.01 -5.57 -18.82
C ILE A 261 -29.36 -4.47 -19.83
N SER A 262 -28.36 -3.83 -20.42
CA SER A 262 -28.56 -2.81 -21.45
C SER A 262 -29.28 -3.39 -22.67
N SER A 263 -28.91 -4.57 -23.15
CA SER A 263 -29.60 -5.25 -24.26
C SER A 263 -31.07 -5.56 -23.93
N LEU A 264 -31.36 -5.97 -22.69
CA LEU A 264 -32.72 -6.22 -22.23
C LEU A 264 -33.52 -4.92 -22.10
N GLU A 265 -32.88 -3.81 -21.73
CA GLU A 265 -33.49 -2.49 -21.67
C GLU A 265 -33.83 -1.96 -23.07
N GLU A 266 -32.99 -2.20 -24.08
CA GLU A 266 -33.30 -1.91 -25.49
C GLU A 266 -34.47 -2.75 -26.03
N VAL A 267 -34.58 -4.02 -25.62
CA VAL A 267 -35.77 -4.84 -25.92
C VAL A 267 -37.01 -4.30 -25.22
N ARG A 268 -36.93 -3.88 -23.95
CA ARG A 268 -38.05 -3.29 -23.20
C ARG A 268 -38.51 -1.97 -23.80
N GLN A 269 -37.57 -1.13 -24.25
CA GLN A 269 -37.86 0.13 -24.94
C GLN A 269 -38.38 -0.08 -26.37
N GLY A 270 -38.43 -1.33 -26.86
CA GLY A 270 -38.91 -1.65 -28.20
C GLY A 270 -37.96 -1.17 -29.29
N GLN A 271 -36.66 -1.03 -29.01
CA GLN A 271 -35.63 -0.73 -30.01
C GLN A 271 -35.09 -2.02 -30.65
N LEU A 272 -35.15 -3.14 -29.92
CA LEU A 272 -34.79 -4.48 -30.39
C LEU A 272 -36.00 -5.44 -30.36
N CYS A 273 -36.06 -6.35 -31.34
CA CYS A 273 -37.07 -7.41 -31.38
C CYS A 273 -36.82 -8.47 -30.30
N SER A 274 -37.83 -8.77 -29.48
CA SER A 274 -37.74 -9.77 -28.40
C SER A 274 -37.48 -11.21 -28.85
N ARG A 275 -37.68 -11.53 -30.14
CA ARG A 275 -37.54 -12.90 -30.68
C ARG A 275 -36.24 -13.13 -31.46
N CYS A 276 -35.64 -12.07 -32.01
CA CYS A 276 -34.45 -12.19 -32.85
C CYS A 276 -33.35 -11.14 -32.58
N LEU A 277 -33.54 -10.26 -31.60
CA LEU A 277 -32.60 -9.19 -31.18
C LEU A 277 -32.17 -8.26 -32.33
N ARG A 278 -32.92 -8.22 -33.43
CA ARG A 278 -32.70 -7.27 -34.52
C ARG A 278 -33.36 -5.95 -34.17
N THR A 279 -32.70 -4.85 -34.51
CA THR A 279 -33.26 -3.50 -34.42
C THR A 279 -34.59 -3.44 -35.17
N VAL A 280 -35.63 -2.97 -34.49
CA VAL A 280 -36.97 -2.84 -35.09
C VAL A 280 -37.16 -1.51 -35.83
N ASN A 281 -36.21 -0.58 -35.70
CA ASN A 281 -36.16 0.65 -36.48
C ASN A 281 -35.35 0.44 -37.76
N GLY A 282 -35.93 -0.32 -38.68
CA GLY A 282 -35.67 -0.17 -40.10
C GLY A 282 -36.75 0.73 -40.68
N ASP A 283 -36.35 1.93 -41.08
CA ASP A 283 -37.07 2.90 -41.91
C ASP A 283 -37.72 4.10 -41.18
N ASP A 284 -37.02 5.23 -41.34
CA ASP A 284 -37.52 6.61 -41.51
C ASP A 284 -38.48 7.20 -40.45
N MET A 285 -37.93 7.99 -39.51
CA MET A 285 -38.61 9.19 -39.00
C MET A 285 -37.59 10.18 -38.42
N SER A 286 -37.09 11.04 -39.31
CA SER A 286 -36.61 12.37 -38.95
C SER A 286 -37.82 13.22 -38.51
N LEU A 287 -38.06 13.37 -37.20
CA LEU A 287 -38.98 14.40 -36.70
C LEU A 287 -38.56 14.96 -35.34
N SER A 288 -37.88 16.10 -35.43
CA SER A 288 -37.98 17.31 -34.61
C SER A 288 -38.61 17.24 -33.20
N THR A 289 -37.80 17.69 -32.23
CA THR A 289 -38.14 18.66 -31.16
C THR A 289 -39.52 18.56 -30.49
N CYS A 290 -39.51 18.15 -29.23
CA CYS A 290 -40.31 18.78 -28.19
C CYS A 290 -39.51 18.74 -26.88
N ASP A 291 -38.71 19.79 -26.67
CA ASP A 291 -38.31 20.20 -25.33
C ASP A 291 -39.57 20.67 -24.58
N ASP A 292 -39.96 19.97 -23.52
CA ASP A 292 -40.65 20.48 -22.31
C ASP A 292 -41.29 19.31 -21.54
N ASP A 293 -40.61 18.82 -20.49
CA ASP A 293 -41.22 18.33 -19.23
C ASP A 293 -40.19 17.73 -18.22
N ASP A 294 -38.98 18.29 -18.12
CA ASP A 294 -37.95 17.79 -17.17
C ASP A 294 -38.17 18.23 -15.70
N SER A 295 -39.16 19.08 -15.42
CA SER A 295 -39.41 19.57 -14.06
C SER A 295 -40.19 18.58 -13.17
N SER A 296 -40.98 17.66 -13.76
CA SER A 296 -41.79 16.71 -12.98
C SER A 296 -41.02 15.43 -12.59
N ILE A 297 -39.98 15.08 -13.35
CA ILE A 297 -39.10 13.93 -13.05
C ILE A 297 -38.16 14.23 -11.88
N PHE A 298 -37.68 15.46 -11.74
CA PHE A 298 -36.75 15.84 -10.66
C PHE A 298 -37.41 15.86 -9.28
N GLU A 299 -38.69 16.24 -9.18
CA GLU A 299 -39.45 16.26 -7.93
C GLU A 299 -39.86 14.85 -7.49
N ALA A 300 -40.21 13.95 -8.43
CA ALA A 300 -40.48 12.54 -8.14
C ALA A 300 -39.24 11.75 -7.65
N ILE A 301 -38.03 12.16 -8.05
CA ILE A 301 -36.77 11.59 -7.56
C ILE A 301 -36.40 12.14 -6.18
N THR A 302 -36.76 13.40 -5.90
CA THR A 302 -36.49 14.05 -4.61
C THR A 302 -37.39 13.51 -3.50
N ASP A 303 -38.66 13.23 -3.78
CA ASP A 303 -39.60 12.62 -2.81
C ASP A 303 -39.27 11.16 -2.48
N ARG A 304 -38.65 10.43 -3.41
CA ARG A 304 -38.13 9.07 -3.14
C ARG A 304 -36.89 9.07 -2.24
N CYS A 305 -36.16 10.19 -2.14
CA CYS A 305 -34.99 10.32 -1.28
C CYS A 305 -35.33 10.64 0.18
N GLN A 306 -36.50 11.23 0.48
CA GLN A 306 -36.88 11.55 1.87
C GLN A 306 -37.13 10.28 2.72
N PHE A 307 -37.60 9.19 2.10
CA PHE A 307 -37.82 7.91 2.80
C PHE A 307 -36.54 7.12 3.08
N ARG A 308 -35.41 7.49 2.48
CA ARG A 308 -34.10 6.85 2.69
C ARG A 308 -33.26 7.52 3.79
N SER A 309 -33.69 8.68 4.27
CA SER A 309 -32.98 9.46 5.31
C SER A 309 -33.20 8.91 6.74
N SER A 310 -34.29 8.17 6.97
CA SER A 310 -34.64 7.63 8.30
C SER A 310 -33.64 6.58 8.81
N PHE A 311 -32.97 5.84 7.92
CA PHE A 311 -31.97 4.83 8.31
C PHE A 311 -30.58 5.45 8.56
N SER A 312 -30.31 6.65 8.02
CA SER A 312 -29.03 7.35 8.18
C SER A 312 -28.89 8.01 9.56
N MET A 313 -29.99 8.54 10.12
CA MET A 313 -29.96 9.16 11.44
C MET A 313 -29.71 8.17 12.59
N GLU A 314 -30.16 6.91 12.49
CA GLU A 314 -29.91 5.90 13.54
C GLU A 314 -28.44 5.47 13.63
N VAL A 315 -27.71 5.48 12.51
CA VAL A 315 -26.27 5.16 12.47
C VAL A 315 -25.42 6.31 13.03
N GLN A 316 -25.87 7.56 12.86
CA GLN A 316 -25.20 8.73 13.44
C GLN A 316 -25.34 8.76 14.97
N VAL A 317 -26.52 8.45 15.51
CA VAL A 317 -26.79 8.45 16.97
C VAL A 317 -26.02 7.31 17.66
N ARG A 318 -25.93 6.12 17.05
CA ARG A 318 -25.09 5.04 17.59
C ARG A 318 -23.60 5.38 17.58
N ASN A 319 -23.09 6.04 16.53
CA ASN A 319 -21.69 6.47 16.47
C ASN A 319 -21.36 7.54 17.53
N GLU A 320 -22.28 8.46 17.81
CA GLU A 320 -22.10 9.49 18.84
C GLU A 320 -22.09 8.88 20.26
N ILE A 321 -22.94 7.87 20.51
CA ILE A 321 -22.98 7.13 21.79
C ILE A 321 -21.71 6.30 21.98
N VAL A 322 -21.23 5.61 20.93
CA VAL A 322 -19.98 4.84 20.98
C VAL A 322 -18.76 5.74 21.19
N ARG A 323 -18.73 6.93 20.55
CA ARG A 323 -17.68 7.93 20.80
C ARG A 323 -17.70 8.48 22.22
N ARG A 324 -18.89 8.76 22.78
CA ARG A 324 -19.02 9.22 24.17
C ARG A 324 -18.64 8.15 25.19
N LEU A 325 -19.00 6.89 24.97
CA LEU A 325 -18.62 5.77 25.83
C LEU A 325 -17.11 5.47 25.75
N GLY A 326 -16.51 5.56 24.55
CA GLY A 326 -15.08 5.43 24.35
C GLY A 326 -14.26 6.53 25.05
N PHE A 327 -14.72 7.78 25.00
CA PHE A 327 -14.06 8.90 25.70
C PHE A 327 -14.13 8.79 27.23
N PHE A 328 -15.25 8.29 27.79
CA PHE A 328 -15.37 8.04 29.23
C PHE A 328 -14.43 6.93 29.70
N SER A 329 -14.29 5.85 28.91
CA SER A 329 -13.36 4.75 29.23
C SER A 329 -11.89 5.16 29.16
N LEU A 330 -11.52 6.08 28.24
CA LEU A 330 -10.15 6.60 28.14
C LEU A 330 -9.81 7.60 29.26
N MET A 331 -10.76 8.42 29.73
CA MET A 331 -10.52 9.30 30.88
C MET A 331 -10.36 8.55 32.20
N GLN A 332 -11.01 7.39 32.35
CA GLN A 332 -10.92 6.59 33.57
C GLN A 332 -9.61 5.77 33.68
N CYS A 333 -8.83 5.68 32.61
CA CYS A 333 -7.47 5.11 32.62
C CYS A 333 -6.36 6.16 32.82
N PHE A 334 -6.69 7.46 32.83
CA PHE A 334 -5.72 8.56 32.92
C PHE A 334 -5.79 9.37 34.24
N MET A 335 -6.65 8.95 35.17
CA MET A 335 -6.63 9.33 36.60
C MET A 335 -6.20 8.12 37.41
#